data_AF-A0A3M2CC83-F1
#
_entry.id   AF-A0A3M2CC83-F1
#
_cell.length_a   1.000
_cell.length_b   1.000
_cell.length_c   1.000
_cell.angle_alpha   90.00
_cell.angle_beta   90.00
_cell.angle_gamma   90.00
#
_symmetry.space_group_name_H-M   'P 1'
#
loop_
_entity.id
_entity.type
_entity.pdbx_description
1 polymer ?
#
loop_
_entity_poly.entity_id
_entity_poly.type
_entity_poly.pdbx_seq_one_letter_code
_entity_poly.pdbx_strand_id
1 'polypeptide(L)'
;MICDFLQSLKLAFVYQLQAFRGNIPTKEPLSVISNLGYLFAALFALFTDLLVVKWLVFISLTYLFAGSTLYHATGLSKYGHMDEQGMYLVGTSLAGAFLSTQFPVAYTPIIIIFCAVVGIFMAVSYNRLSSFTTTGLLFASVLISAFLTGIIKGVPNWPWAMLFFFVISSLIRLSQRHYFPEDLHVPSPPRDAIHMVWHIMTSIGFVLFLKLMTYV
;
A
#
# COMPACT_ATOMS: atom_id res chain seq x y z
N MET A 1 13.03 11.46 -13.45
CA MET A 1 12.43 10.32 -12.73
C MET A 1 12.86 10.24 -11.27
N ILE A 2 14.14 9.94 -10.94
CA ILE A 2 14.59 9.87 -9.53
C ILE A 2 14.51 11.23 -8.83
N CYS A 3 14.93 12.31 -9.50
CA CYS A 3 14.85 13.67 -8.94
C CYS A 3 13.39 14.09 -8.67
N ASP A 4 12.46 13.78 -9.57
CA ASP A 4 11.03 14.09 -9.43
C ASP A 4 10.39 13.32 -8.26
N PHE A 5 10.81 12.06 -8.08
CA PHE A 5 10.39 11.25 -6.94
C PHE A 5 10.91 11.83 -5.61
N LEU A 6 12.20 12.16 -5.53
CA LEU A 6 12.79 12.76 -4.32
C LEU A 6 12.15 14.11 -3.99
N GLN A 7 11.81 14.90 -5.01
CA GLN A 7 11.12 16.18 -4.83
C GLN A 7 9.68 15.96 -4.33
N SER A 8 8.97 14.98 -4.88
CA SER A 8 7.63 14.57 -4.40
C SER A 8 7.70 14.08 -2.95
N LEU A 9 8.70 13.27 -2.61
CA LEU A 9 8.89 12.77 -1.24
C LEU A 9 9.16 13.93 -0.25
N LYS A 10 10.05 14.86 -0.61
CA LYS A 10 10.29 16.07 0.19
C LYS A 10 9.00 16.86 0.39
N LEU A 11 8.21 17.04 -0.66
CA LEU A 11 6.96 17.78 -0.59
C LEU A 11 5.92 17.06 0.27
N ALA A 12 5.86 15.72 0.20
CA ALA A 12 4.99 14.91 1.05
C ALA A 12 5.30 15.13 2.54
N PHE A 13 6.59 15.14 2.93
CA PHE A 13 6.99 15.46 4.31
C PHE A 13 6.59 16.87 4.75
N VAL A 14 6.67 17.85 3.84
CA VAL A 14 6.21 19.22 4.13
C VAL A 14 4.70 19.23 4.41
N TYR A 15 3.89 18.58 3.58
CA TYR A 15 2.44 18.50 3.79
C TYR A 15 2.05 17.71 5.04
N GLN A 16 2.78 16.63 5.37
CA GLN A 16 2.60 15.93 6.65
C GLN A 16 2.77 16.87 7.83
N LEU A 17 3.92 17.56 7.88
CA LEU A 17 4.24 18.49 8.97
C LEU A 17 3.21 19.62 9.08
N GLN A 18 2.72 20.11 7.95
CA GLN A 18 1.70 21.15 7.92
C GLN A 18 0.32 20.66 8.37
N ALA A 19 -0.08 19.44 7.99
CA ALA A 19 -1.32 18.82 8.45
C ALA A 19 -1.31 18.63 9.98
N PHE A 20 -0.19 18.18 10.56
CA PHE A 20 -0.03 18.09 12.02
C PHE A 20 -0.13 19.43 12.73
N ARG A 21 0.37 20.50 12.09
CA ARG A 21 0.36 21.85 12.67
C ARG A 21 -0.97 22.58 12.46
N GLY A 22 -1.89 22.04 11.65
CA GLY A 22 -3.13 22.73 11.26
C GLY A 22 -2.89 24.01 10.44
N ASN A 23 -1.71 24.16 9.82
CA ASN A 23 -1.23 25.44 9.30
C ASN A 23 -1.48 25.69 7.81
N ILE A 24 -2.00 24.70 7.04
CA ILE A 24 -2.34 24.87 5.61
C ILE A 24 -3.67 24.17 5.31
N PRO A 25 -4.52 24.73 4.41
CA PRO A 25 -5.67 24.02 3.88
C PRO A 25 -5.21 22.82 3.03
N THR A 26 -5.13 21.65 3.64
CA THR A 26 -5.14 20.37 2.94
C THR A 26 -6.57 20.00 2.60
N LYS A 27 -6.80 19.41 1.42
CA LYS A 27 -8.14 18.94 1.03
C LYS A 27 -8.69 17.91 2.02
N GLU A 28 -7.86 16.96 2.45
CA GLU A 28 -8.21 15.83 3.32
C GLU A 28 -7.14 15.63 4.41
N PRO A 29 -7.13 16.46 5.49
CA PRO A 29 -6.08 16.47 6.51
C PRO A 29 -5.92 15.14 7.25
N LEU A 30 -7.04 14.45 7.54
CA LEU A 30 -6.99 13.18 8.26
C LEU A 30 -6.35 12.10 7.39
N SER A 31 -6.73 12.05 6.11
CA SER A 31 -6.14 11.14 5.13
C SER A 31 -4.65 11.42 4.89
N VAL A 32 -4.24 12.70 4.91
CA VAL A 32 -2.82 13.07 4.89
C VAL A 32 -2.11 12.45 6.09
N ILE A 33 -2.59 12.68 7.31
CA ILE A 33 -1.92 12.19 8.53
C ILE A 33 -1.84 10.66 8.56
N SER A 34 -2.91 9.96 8.18
CA SER A 34 -2.94 8.49 8.23
C SER A 34 -1.96 7.82 7.24
N ASN A 35 -1.51 8.53 6.21
CA ASN A 35 -0.48 8.01 5.30
C ASN A 35 0.87 7.76 5.97
N LEU A 36 1.11 8.29 7.17
CA LEU A 36 2.25 7.88 7.99
C LEU A 36 2.28 6.36 8.25
N GLY A 37 1.12 5.69 8.22
CA GLY A 37 1.06 4.23 8.30
C GLY A 37 1.83 3.54 7.17
N TYR A 38 1.78 4.07 5.95
CA TYR A 38 2.56 3.54 4.82
C TYR A 38 4.06 3.76 5.00
N LEU A 39 4.45 4.94 5.50
CA LEU A 39 5.85 5.23 5.82
C LEU A 39 6.37 4.32 6.94
N PHE A 40 5.57 4.09 7.97
CA PHE A 40 5.90 3.17 9.05
C PHE A 40 6.08 1.74 8.53
N ALA A 41 5.17 1.26 7.68
CA ALA A 41 5.30 -0.06 7.03
C ALA A 41 6.55 -0.15 6.15
N ALA A 42 6.90 0.92 5.42
CA ALA A 42 8.13 0.99 4.63
C ALA A 42 9.36 0.82 5.52
N LEU A 43 9.46 1.60 6.60
CA LEU A 43 10.57 1.51 7.56
C LEU A 43 10.63 0.12 8.20
N PHE A 44 9.48 -0.46 8.57
CA PHE A 44 9.41 -1.81 9.11
C PHE A 44 9.99 -2.86 8.15
N ALA A 45 9.76 -2.72 6.84
CA ALA A 45 10.32 -3.63 5.83
C ALA A 45 11.85 -3.72 5.90
N LEU A 46 12.56 -2.62 6.21
CA LEU A 46 14.03 -2.61 6.30
C LEU A 46 14.57 -3.51 7.42
N PHE A 47 13.78 -3.73 8.48
CA PHE A 47 14.12 -4.58 9.61
C PHE A 47 13.72 -6.05 9.41
N THR A 48 13.16 -6.40 8.26
CA THR A 48 12.89 -7.80 7.91
C THR A 48 14.12 -8.47 7.30
N ASP A 49 14.20 -9.79 7.44
CA ASP A 49 15.27 -10.62 6.85
C ASP A 49 15.07 -10.91 5.35
N LEU A 50 14.18 -10.15 4.69
CA LEU A 50 13.84 -10.28 3.28
C LEU A 50 14.95 -9.71 2.35
N LEU A 51 16.16 -10.27 2.42
CA LEU A 51 17.35 -9.98 1.58
C LEU A 51 17.26 -8.71 0.70
N VAL A 52 17.11 -8.88 -0.62
CA VAL A 52 17.01 -7.78 -1.59
C VAL A 52 15.57 -7.27 -1.72
N VAL A 53 14.59 -8.13 -1.44
CA VAL A 53 13.16 -7.80 -1.66
C VAL A 53 12.67 -6.70 -0.71
N LYS A 54 13.24 -6.60 0.50
CA LYS A 54 12.91 -5.51 1.43
C LYS A 54 13.13 -4.12 0.85
N TRP A 55 14.11 -3.94 -0.02
CA TRP A 55 14.36 -2.67 -0.69
C TRP A 55 13.26 -2.33 -1.69
N LEU A 56 12.75 -3.33 -2.41
CA LEU A 56 11.64 -3.14 -3.34
C LEU A 56 10.35 -2.77 -2.59
N VAL A 57 10.09 -3.44 -1.46
CA VAL A 57 8.93 -3.14 -0.61
C VAL A 57 9.08 -1.75 0.04
N PHE A 58 10.28 -1.40 0.50
CA PHE A 58 10.56 -0.07 1.05
C PHE A 58 10.30 1.03 0.01
N ILE A 59 10.83 0.87 -1.21
CA ILE A 59 10.67 1.85 -2.29
C ILE A 59 9.20 1.96 -2.70
N SER A 60 8.48 0.85 -2.86
CA SER A 60 7.08 0.85 -3.27
C SER A 60 6.17 1.50 -2.23
N LEU A 61 6.34 1.19 -0.94
CA LEU A 61 5.58 1.82 0.15
C LEU A 61 5.93 3.30 0.31
N THR A 62 7.19 3.70 0.09
CA THR A 62 7.59 5.11 0.12
C THR A 62 6.99 5.88 -1.07
N TYR A 63 6.88 5.25 -2.24
CA TYR A 63 6.21 5.80 -3.41
C TYR A 63 4.72 5.99 -3.17
N LEU A 64 4.05 4.97 -2.62
CA LEU A 64 2.65 5.07 -2.19
C LEU A 64 2.43 6.18 -1.17
N PHE A 65 3.28 6.25 -0.13
CA PHE A 65 3.23 7.31 0.88
C PHE A 65 3.28 8.70 0.25
N ALA A 66 4.24 8.94 -0.66
CA ALA A 66 4.40 10.24 -1.30
C ALA A 66 3.20 10.57 -2.21
N GLY A 67 2.77 9.63 -3.05
CA GLY A 67 1.63 9.80 -3.95
C GLY A 67 0.33 10.10 -3.19
N SER A 68 0.00 9.24 -2.23
CA SER A 68 -1.21 9.37 -1.40
C SER A 68 -1.20 10.67 -0.62
N THR A 69 -0.09 11.00 0.07
CA THR A 69 0.02 12.24 0.85
C THR A 69 -0.21 13.47 -0.03
N LEU A 70 0.41 13.53 -1.20
CA LEU A 70 0.27 14.68 -2.10
C LEU A 70 -1.11 14.74 -2.75
N TYR A 71 -1.73 13.61 -3.06
CA TYR A 71 -3.08 13.56 -3.60
C TYR A 71 -4.10 14.07 -2.58
N HIS A 72 -4.07 13.59 -1.35
CA HIS A 72 -4.99 14.02 -0.29
C HIS A 72 -4.71 15.46 0.18
N ALA A 73 -3.47 15.93 0.08
CA ALA A 73 -3.15 17.32 0.37
C ALA A 73 -3.66 18.28 -0.70
N THR A 74 -3.47 17.96 -1.99
CA THR A 74 -3.62 18.91 -3.10
C THR A 74 -4.80 18.65 -4.03
N GLY A 75 -5.32 17.41 -4.08
CA GLY A 75 -6.34 16.97 -5.02
C GLY A 75 -5.87 16.86 -6.48
N LEU A 76 -4.58 17.03 -6.77
CA LEU A 76 -4.07 17.02 -8.14
C LEU A 76 -4.02 15.60 -8.72
N SER A 77 -4.60 15.40 -9.90
CA SER A 77 -4.69 14.11 -10.59
C SER A 77 -3.35 13.40 -10.78
N LYS A 78 -2.27 14.15 -11.06
CA LYS A 78 -0.92 13.58 -11.20
C LYS A 78 -0.47 12.80 -9.95
N TYR A 79 -0.87 13.24 -8.76
CA TYR A 79 -0.56 12.55 -7.52
C TYR A 79 -1.57 11.43 -7.22
N GLY A 80 -2.81 11.54 -7.69
CA GLY A 80 -3.76 10.41 -7.68
C GLY A 80 -3.26 9.24 -8.52
N HIS A 81 -2.68 9.51 -9.69
CA HIS A 81 -1.98 8.49 -10.48
C HIS A 81 -0.81 7.87 -9.71
N MET A 82 -0.02 8.69 -9.02
CA MET A 82 1.11 8.22 -8.21
C MET A 82 0.65 7.33 -7.04
N ASP A 83 -0.43 7.71 -6.35
CA ASP A 83 -1.07 6.94 -5.29
C ASP A 83 -1.49 5.54 -5.78
N GLU A 84 -2.26 5.50 -6.86
CA GLU A 84 -2.79 4.25 -7.39
C GLU A 84 -1.71 3.35 -8.02
N GLN A 85 -0.73 3.94 -8.72
CA GLN A 85 0.46 3.22 -9.17
C GLN A 85 1.26 2.64 -7.99
N GLY A 86 1.38 3.40 -6.90
CA GLY A 86 2.01 2.94 -5.67
C GLY A 86 1.36 1.69 -5.10
N MET A 87 0.03 1.61 -5.11
CA MET A 87 -0.71 0.42 -4.65
C MET A 87 -0.33 -0.84 -5.45
N TYR A 88 -0.22 -0.74 -6.78
CA TYR A 88 0.20 -1.87 -7.62
C TYR A 88 1.65 -2.30 -7.35
N LEU A 89 2.55 -1.33 -7.20
CA LEU A 89 3.95 -1.60 -6.88
C LEU A 89 4.07 -2.26 -5.51
N VAL A 90 3.30 -1.81 -4.52
CA VAL A 90 3.26 -2.43 -3.19
C VAL A 90 2.77 -3.86 -3.27
N GLY A 91 1.62 -4.11 -3.91
CA GLY A 91 1.05 -5.46 -4.03
C GLY A 91 2.00 -6.44 -4.72
N THR A 92 2.63 -6.02 -5.82
CA THR A 92 3.57 -6.88 -6.56
C THR A 92 4.89 -7.07 -5.83
N SER A 93 5.41 -6.05 -5.14
CA SER A 93 6.62 -6.20 -4.31
C SER A 93 6.42 -7.17 -3.14
N LEU A 94 5.25 -7.14 -2.51
CA LEU A 94 4.89 -8.06 -1.43
C LEU A 94 4.61 -9.48 -1.93
N ALA A 95 3.99 -9.62 -3.10
CA ALA A 95 3.87 -10.91 -3.78
C ALA A 95 5.24 -11.51 -4.11
N GLY A 96 6.16 -10.70 -4.65
CA GLY A 96 7.54 -11.12 -4.93
C GLY A 96 8.28 -11.52 -3.65
N ALA A 97 8.06 -10.81 -2.53
CA ALA A 97 8.62 -11.17 -1.23
C ALA A 97 8.15 -12.54 -0.78
N PHE A 98 6.84 -12.78 -0.82
CA PHE A 98 6.26 -14.06 -0.46
C PHE A 98 6.77 -15.19 -1.35
N LEU A 99 6.66 -15.04 -2.68
CA LEU A 99 7.13 -16.08 -3.60
C LEU A 99 8.62 -16.38 -3.40
N SER A 100 9.43 -15.37 -3.06
CA SER A 100 10.86 -15.59 -2.78
C SER A 100 11.13 -16.47 -1.55
N THR A 101 10.20 -16.58 -0.60
CA THR A 101 10.30 -17.55 0.52
C THR A 101 9.80 -18.94 0.14
N GLN A 102 9.01 -19.06 -0.93
CA GLN A 102 8.44 -20.34 -1.38
C GLN A 102 9.34 -21.13 -2.35
N PHE A 103 10.26 -20.44 -3.02
CA PHE A 103 11.11 -21.02 -4.06
C PHE A 103 12.59 -21.00 -3.65
N PRO A 104 13.43 -21.89 -4.19
CA PRO A 104 14.88 -21.84 -3.96
C PRO A 104 15.47 -20.47 -4.29
N VAL A 105 16.45 -20.03 -3.50
CA VAL A 105 17.09 -18.70 -3.61
C VAL A 105 17.59 -18.38 -5.03
N ALA A 106 17.97 -19.40 -5.81
CA ALA A 106 18.37 -19.26 -7.21
C ALA A 106 17.27 -18.65 -8.11
N TYR A 107 15.99 -18.85 -7.79
CA TYR A 107 14.85 -18.32 -8.53
C TYR A 107 14.40 -16.93 -8.05
N THR A 108 14.87 -16.47 -6.88
CA THR A 108 14.52 -15.16 -6.31
C THR A 108 14.73 -14.00 -7.29
N PRO A 109 15.84 -13.90 -8.05
CA PRO A 109 15.99 -12.83 -9.05
C PRO A 109 14.91 -12.87 -10.14
N ILE A 110 14.54 -14.06 -10.62
CA ILE A 110 13.52 -14.22 -11.67
C ILE A 110 12.15 -13.83 -11.15
N ILE A 111 11.81 -14.26 -9.93
CA ILE A 111 10.55 -13.90 -9.24
C ILE A 111 10.45 -12.39 -9.06
N ILE A 112 11.53 -11.76 -8.58
CA ILE A 112 11.60 -10.31 -8.40
C ILE A 112 11.36 -9.59 -9.74
N ILE A 113 12.06 -9.99 -10.80
CA ILE A 113 11.94 -9.38 -12.13
C ILE A 113 10.51 -9.54 -12.66
N PHE A 114 9.94 -10.75 -12.54
CA PHE A 114 8.57 -11.02 -12.98
C PHE A 114 7.57 -10.12 -12.23
N CYS A 115 7.64 -10.07 -10.90
CA CYS A 115 6.76 -9.23 -10.09
C CYS A 115 6.94 -7.74 -10.39
N ALA A 116 8.18 -7.27 -10.58
CA ALA A 116 8.45 -5.88 -10.96
C ALA A 116 7.86 -5.53 -12.33
N VAL A 117 8.03 -6.41 -13.33
CA VAL A 117 7.46 -6.22 -14.68
C VAL A 117 5.94 -6.19 -14.62
N VAL A 118 5.32 -7.12 -13.89
CA VAL A 118 3.86 -7.13 -13.68
C VAL A 118 3.41 -5.84 -13.01
N GLY A 119 4.08 -5.41 -11.93
CA GLY A 119 3.76 -4.18 -11.20
C GLY A 119 3.83 -2.93 -12.08
N ILE A 120 4.89 -2.80 -12.87
CA ILE A 120 5.07 -1.71 -13.83
C ILE A 120 3.98 -1.77 -14.90
N PHE A 121 3.69 -2.95 -15.46
CA PHE A 121 2.65 -3.10 -16.47
C PHE A 121 1.27 -2.69 -15.93
N MET A 122 0.93 -3.09 -14.71
CA MET A 122 -0.33 -2.68 -14.05
C MET A 122 -0.36 -1.17 -13.78
N ALA A 123 0.74 -0.60 -13.28
CA ALA A 123 0.87 0.82 -13.02
C ALA A 123 0.73 1.68 -14.30
N VAL A 124 1.27 1.21 -15.42
CA VAL A 124 1.13 1.88 -16.74
C VAL A 124 -0.27 1.68 -17.33
N SER A 125 -0.89 0.51 -17.12
CA SER A 125 -2.22 0.16 -17.65
C SER A 125 -3.39 0.70 -16.82
N TYR A 126 -3.11 1.50 -15.79
CA TYR A 126 -4.01 2.00 -14.76
C TYR A 126 -5.33 2.62 -15.27
N ASN A 127 -5.39 3.08 -16.52
CA ASN A 127 -6.58 3.73 -17.11
C ASN A 127 -7.83 2.83 -17.29
N ARG A 128 -7.85 1.57 -16.83
CA ARG A 128 -8.96 0.63 -17.11
C ARG A 128 -9.52 -0.16 -15.92
N LEU A 129 -8.88 -0.14 -14.76
CA LEU A 129 -9.29 -0.94 -13.60
C LEU A 129 -9.10 -0.13 -12.31
N SER A 130 -10.09 -0.16 -11.42
CA SER A 130 -9.96 0.36 -10.06
C SER A 130 -8.77 -0.32 -9.36
N SER A 131 -7.71 0.44 -9.09
CA SER A 131 -6.47 0.02 -8.42
C SER A 131 -6.69 -0.82 -7.16
N PHE A 132 -7.79 -0.54 -6.47
CA PHE A 132 -8.24 -1.22 -5.28
C PHE A 132 -8.64 -2.67 -5.52
N THR A 133 -9.41 -2.94 -6.58
CA THR A 133 -9.91 -4.29 -6.90
C THR A 133 -8.76 -5.20 -7.30
N THR A 134 -7.81 -4.66 -8.05
CA THR A 134 -6.67 -5.43 -8.55
C THR A 134 -5.63 -5.71 -7.47
N THR A 135 -5.36 -4.74 -6.59
CA THR A 135 -4.46 -4.94 -5.44
C THR A 135 -5.09 -5.88 -4.42
N GLY A 136 -6.38 -5.72 -4.11
CA GLY A 136 -7.12 -6.66 -3.26
C GLY A 136 -7.15 -8.09 -3.80
N LEU A 137 -7.32 -8.26 -5.13
CA LEU A 137 -7.27 -9.58 -5.78
C LEU A 137 -5.86 -10.19 -5.78
N LEU A 138 -4.80 -9.39 -5.97
CA LEU A 138 -3.41 -9.84 -5.87
C LEU A 138 -3.04 -10.25 -4.44
N PHE A 139 -3.51 -9.52 -3.44
CA PHE A 139 -3.32 -9.91 -2.05
C PHE A 139 -4.11 -11.15 -1.68
N ALA A 140 -5.39 -11.22 -2.08
CA ALA A 140 -6.22 -12.38 -1.84
C ALA A 140 -5.63 -13.64 -2.51
N SER A 141 -5.08 -13.54 -3.73
CA SER A 141 -4.45 -14.68 -4.39
C SER A 141 -3.15 -15.11 -3.72
N VAL A 142 -2.30 -14.18 -3.27
CA VAL A 142 -1.08 -14.50 -2.49
C VAL A 142 -1.44 -15.16 -1.15
N LEU A 143 -2.46 -14.65 -0.45
CA LEU A 143 -2.97 -15.20 0.81
C LEU A 143 -3.59 -16.59 0.64
N ILE A 144 -4.41 -16.77 -0.39
CA ILE A 144 -5.03 -18.06 -0.74
C ILE A 144 -3.92 -19.05 -1.12
N SER A 145 -2.91 -18.63 -1.89
CA SER A 145 -1.76 -19.48 -2.20
C SER A 145 -0.97 -19.87 -0.95
N ALA A 146 -0.70 -18.95 -0.02
CA ALA A 146 -0.02 -19.23 1.24
C ALA A 146 -0.80 -20.20 2.15
N PHE A 147 -2.13 -20.16 2.07
CA PHE A 147 -3.02 -21.04 2.82
C PHE A 147 -3.15 -22.42 2.17
N LEU A 148 -3.26 -22.48 0.84
CA LEU A 148 -3.44 -23.71 0.07
C LEU A 148 -2.16 -24.55 -0.04
N THR A 149 -0.97 -23.95 0.05
CA THR A 149 0.30 -24.71 0.03
C THR A 149 0.60 -25.47 1.32
N GLY A 150 -0.30 -25.45 2.32
CA GLY A 150 -0.24 -26.36 3.47
C GLY A 150 0.93 -26.11 4.44
N ILE A 151 1.58 -24.95 4.37
CA ILE A 151 2.78 -24.61 5.15
C ILE A 151 2.47 -24.29 6.63
N ILE A 152 1.20 -24.16 7.01
CA ILE A 152 0.83 -23.72 8.35
C ILE A 152 0.35 -24.89 9.22
N LYS A 153 1.28 -25.75 9.63
CA LYS A 153 1.15 -26.45 10.92
C LYS A 153 1.88 -25.60 11.96
N GLY A 154 1.15 -24.84 12.77
CA GLY A 154 1.71 -24.10 13.91
C GLY A 154 1.95 -22.60 13.74
N VAL A 155 1.50 -21.96 12.66
CA VAL A 155 1.53 -20.48 12.60
C VAL A 155 0.49 -19.92 13.58
N PRO A 156 0.83 -18.88 14.36
CA PRO A 156 -0.10 -18.32 15.34
C PRO A 156 -1.32 -17.71 14.66
N ASN A 157 -2.41 -17.44 15.39
CA ASN A 157 -3.67 -16.96 14.81
C ASN A 157 -3.63 -15.56 14.14
N TRP A 158 -2.51 -14.84 14.22
CA TRP A 158 -2.44 -13.44 13.79
C TRP A 158 -2.44 -13.22 12.24
N PRO A 159 -2.11 -14.15 11.33
CA PRO A 159 -2.35 -13.98 9.89
C PRO A 159 -3.84 -13.87 9.55
N TRP A 160 -4.74 -14.42 10.39
CA TRP A 160 -6.17 -14.15 10.30
C TRP A 160 -6.48 -12.69 10.63
N ALA A 161 -5.75 -12.08 11.56
CA ALA A 161 -5.85 -10.65 11.83
C ALA A 161 -5.39 -9.83 10.61
N MET A 162 -4.31 -10.22 9.93
CA MET A 162 -3.88 -9.59 8.67
C MET A 162 -4.97 -9.64 7.60
N LEU A 163 -5.55 -10.82 7.34
CA LEU A 163 -6.65 -10.97 6.39
C LEU A 163 -7.86 -10.12 6.80
N PHE A 164 -8.21 -10.12 8.09
CA PHE A 164 -9.26 -9.27 8.65
C PHE A 164 -9.00 -7.79 8.34
N PHE A 165 -7.78 -7.27 8.58
CA PHE A 165 -7.44 -5.88 8.30
C PHE A 165 -7.62 -5.52 6.81
N PHE A 166 -7.21 -6.40 5.88
CA PHE A 166 -7.40 -6.16 4.45
C PHE A 166 -8.87 -6.27 3.99
N VAL A 167 -9.62 -7.25 4.50
CA VAL A 167 -11.03 -7.42 4.16
C VAL A 167 -11.84 -6.26 4.70
N ILE A 168 -11.67 -5.90 5.97
CA ILE A 168 -12.36 -4.76 6.58
C ILE A 168 -11.96 -3.45 5.90
N SER A 169 -10.67 -3.25 5.61
CA SER A 169 -10.21 -2.13 4.78
C SER A 169 -10.97 -2.07 3.45
N SER A 170 -11.12 -3.20 2.76
CA SER A 170 -11.86 -3.28 1.51
C SER A 170 -13.33 -2.94 1.63
N LEU A 171 -13.98 -3.45 2.67
CA LEU A 171 -15.37 -3.12 2.96
C LEU A 171 -15.53 -1.63 3.28
N ILE A 172 -14.65 -1.06 4.09
CA ILE A 172 -14.65 0.39 4.41
C ILE A 172 -14.52 1.22 3.14
N ARG A 173 -13.60 0.89 2.23
CA ARG A 173 -13.42 1.65 0.98
C ARG A 173 -14.63 1.52 0.05
N LEU A 174 -15.21 0.33 -0.05
CA LEU A 174 -16.42 0.10 -0.84
C LEU A 174 -17.62 0.86 -0.26
N SER A 175 -17.83 0.79 1.05
CA SER A 175 -18.86 1.55 1.75
C SER A 175 -18.66 3.04 1.58
N GLN A 176 -17.44 3.55 1.73
CA GLN A 176 -17.13 4.97 1.50
C GLN A 176 -17.54 5.41 0.09
N ARG A 177 -17.16 4.66 -0.95
CA ARG A 177 -17.52 4.99 -2.34
C ARG A 177 -19.03 4.91 -2.59
N HIS A 178 -19.73 4.01 -1.92
CA HIS A 178 -21.17 3.87 -2.04
C HIS A 178 -21.93 5.02 -1.39
N TYR A 179 -21.55 5.40 -0.16
CA TYR A 179 -22.24 6.45 0.61
C TYR A 179 -21.73 7.86 0.33
N PHE A 180 -20.48 8.01 -0.13
CA PHE A 180 -19.82 9.28 -0.44
C PHE A 180 -19.07 9.19 -1.79
N PRO A 181 -19.81 9.21 -2.93
CA PRO A 181 -19.21 9.12 -4.26
C PRO A 181 -18.13 10.17 -4.48
N GLU A 182 -17.04 9.79 -5.14
CA GLU A 182 -15.88 10.66 -5.41
C GLU A 182 -16.23 11.83 -6.36
N ASP A 183 -17.29 11.67 -7.15
CA ASP A 183 -17.79 12.58 -8.21
C ASP A 183 -18.40 13.87 -7.66
N LEU A 184 -18.77 13.88 -6.37
CA LEU A 184 -19.46 15.04 -5.77
C LEU A 184 -18.51 16.20 -5.46
N HIS A 185 -17.19 16.06 -5.64
CA HIS A 185 -16.13 17.09 -5.47
C HIS A 185 -16.15 17.94 -4.18
N VAL A 186 -17.07 17.70 -3.24
CA VAL A 186 -17.15 18.38 -1.95
C VAL A 186 -16.43 17.53 -0.91
N PRO A 187 -15.34 18.02 -0.31
CA PRO A 187 -14.73 17.37 0.85
C PRO A 187 -15.77 17.30 1.96
N SER A 188 -16.10 16.10 2.42
CA SER A 188 -16.96 15.92 3.59
C SER A 188 -16.11 15.40 4.76
N PRO A 189 -16.18 16.02 5.96
CA PRO A 189 -15.47 15.53 7.14
C PRO A 189 -15.74 14.04 7.44
N PRO A 190 -16.96 13.50 7.25
CA PRO A 190 -17.21 12.07 7.41
C PRO A 190 -16.44 11.21 6.40
N ARG A 191 -16.33 11.65 5.14
CA ARG A 191 -15.59 10.92 4.10
C ARG A 191 -14.11 10.86 4.43
N ASP A 192 -13.50 11.98 4.81
CA ASP A 192 -12.08 12.04 5.18
C ASP A 192 -11.78 11.15 6.40
N ALA A 193 -12.66 11.14 7.41
CA ALA A 193 -12.51 10.27 8.57
C ALA A 193 -12.60 8.77 8.22
N ILE A 194 -13.57 8.37 7.38
CA ILE A 194 -13.72 6.97 6.94
C ILE A 194 -12.51 6.55 6.09
N HIS A 195 -12.03 7.45 5.22
CA HIS A 195 -10.86 7.19 4.39
C HIS A 195 -9.56 7.11 5.20
N MET A 196 -9.43 7.92 6.24
CA MET A 196 -8.35 7.83 7.21
C MET A 196 -8.31 6.44 7.85
N VAL A 197 -9.46 5.91 8.29
CA VAL A 197 -9.54 4.54 8.84
C VAL A 197 -9.11 3.51 7.80
N TRP A 198 -9.49 3.69 6.52
CA TRP A 198 -9.03 2.83 5.43
C TRP A 198 -7.50 2.80 5.31
N HIS A 199 -6.81 3.95 5.34
CA HIS A 199 -5.34 4.02 5.34
C HIS A 199 -4.72 3.29 6.53
N ILE A 200 -5.27 3.49 7.73
CA ILE A 200 -4.77 2.85 8.96
C ILE A 200 -4.89 1.33 8.87
N MET A 201 -6.06 0.82 8.51
CA MET A 201 -6.30 -0.63 8.43
C MET A 201 -5.41 -1.29 7.38
N THR A 202 -5.25 -0.64 6.22
CA THR A 202 -4.37 -1.13 5.14
C THR A 202 -2.90 -1.14 5.58
N SER A 203 -2.45 -0.08 6.26
CA SER A 203 -1.08 0.02 6.77
C SER A 203 -0.76 -1.05 7.81
N ILE A 204 -1.70 -1.32 8.73
CA ILE A 204 -1.58 -2.43 9.69
C ILE A 204 -1.49 -3.77 8.96
N GLY A 205 -2.32 -3.97 7.93
CA GLY A 205 -2.27 -5.13 7.05
C GLY A 205 -0.88 -5.35 6.44
N PHE A 206 -0.24 -4.30 5.90
CA PHE A 206 1.12 -4.37 5.36
C PHE A 206 2.16 -4.76 6.42
N VAL A 207 2.10 -4.16 7.61
CA VAL A 207 3.05 -4.50 8.70
C VAL A 207 2.90 -5.96 9.14
N LEU A 208 1.66 -6.43 9.30
CA LEU A 208 1.41 -7.83 9.65
C LEU A 208 1.89 -8.77 8.53
N PHE A 209 1.68 -8.41 7.26
CA PHE A 209 2.20 -9.19 6.15
C PHE A 209 3.72 -9.28 6.17
N LEU A 210 4.41 -8.15 6.35
CA LEU A 210 5.86 -8.12 6.46
C LEU A 210 6.36 -8.96 7.63
N LYS A 211 5.66 -8.91 8.77
CA LYS A 211 5.93 -9.78 9.90
C LYS A 211 5.71 -11.26 9.55
N LEU A 212 4.82 -11.60 8.62
CA LEU A 212 4.55 -13.01 8.26
C LEU A 212 5.72 -13.59 7.52
N MET A 213 6.30 -12.77 6.65
CA MET A 213 7.46 -13.15 5.87
C MET A 213 8.72 -13.38 6.72
N THR A 214 8.73 -12.99 8.00
CA THR A 214 9.84 -13.35 8.91
C THR A 214 9.65 -14.72 9.57
N TYR A 215 8.50 -15.37 9.42
CA TYR A 215 8.21 -16.71 9.95
C TYR A 215 8.25 -17.82 8.88
N VAL A 216 8.34 -17.43 7.61
CA VAL A 216 8.31 -18.33 6.45
C VAL A 216 9.68 -18.31 5.79
#